data_AF-A0A926AHE8-F1
#
_entry.id   AF-A0A926AHE8-F1
#
_cell.length_a   1.000
_cell.length_b   1.000
_cell.length_c   1.000
_cell.angle_alpha   90.00
_cell.angle_beta   90.00
_cell.angle_gamma   90.00
#
_symmetry.space_group_name_H-M   'P 1'
#
loop_
_entity.id
_entity.type
_entity.pdbx_description
1 polymer ?
#
loop_
_entity_poly.entity_id
_entity_poly.type
_entity_poly.pdbx_seq_one_letter_code
_entity_poly.pdbx_strand_id
1 'polypeptide(L)'
;MVTAGGRISGPFALAAGTTIKALVSMGGDTLLDRVLKALWESGRVQGPVVVVGPVAVAELGSGATLVEEGETGPQNMVRGLQTLSPTQQKGWALLCTCDLPLLSGESVNWLLD
;
A
#
# COMPACT_ATOMS: atom_id res chain seq x y z
N MET A 1 -0.26 6.42 -2.86
CA MET A 1 -1.02 5.21 -3.25
C MET A 1 -0.16 3.98 -2.98
N VAL A 2 -0.75 2.94 -2.41
CA VAL A 2 -0.09 1.66 -2.11
C VAL A 2 -0.73 0.56 -2.95
N THR A 3 0.08 -0.25 -3.63
CA THR A 3 -0.40 -1.45 -4.33
C THR A 3 -0.27 -2.68 -3.42
N ALA A 4 -1.41 -3.30 -3.10
CA ALA A 4 -1.55 -4.37 -2.13
C ALA A 4 -2.12 -5.68 -2.72
N GLY A 5 -2.15 -5.79 -4.04
CA GLY A 5 -2.74 -6.93 -4.76
C GLY A 5 -1.85 -8.15 -4.98
N GLY A 6 -0.58 -8.10 -4.56
CA GLY A 6 0.35 -9.20 -4.81
C GLY A 6 -0.09 -10.51 -4.16
N ARG A 7 0.04 -11.63 -4.89
CA ARG A 7 -0.21 -12.97 -4.38
C ARG A 7 1.09 -13.75 -4.17
N ILE A 8 1.09 -14.60 -3.16
CA ILE A 8 2.16 -15.56 -2.84
C ILE A 8 1.60 -16.97 -2.86
N SER A 9 2.46 -17.96 -3.10
CA SER A 9 2.05 -19.36 -3.26
C SER A 9 3.10 -20.33 -2.71
N GLY A 10 2.74 -21.61 -2.68
CA GLY A 10 3.65 -22.70 -2.30
C GLY A 10 4.15 -22.59 -0.86
N PRO A 11 5.42 -22.99 -0.59
CA PRO A 11 6.00 -22.95 0.75
C PRO A 11 5.93 -21.59 1.42
N PHE A 12 5.99 -20.50 0.66
CA PHE A 12 5.92 -19.15 1.22
C PHE A 12 4.52 -18.84 1.76
N ALA A 13 3.47 -19.10 0.99
CA ALA A 13 2.09 -18.89 1.46
C ALA A 13 1.76 -19.75 2.69
N LEU A 14 2.27 -20.99 2.72
CA LEU A 14 2.12 -21.89 3.87
C LEU A 14 2.80 -21.32 5.11
N ALA A 15 4.05 -20.86 4.99
CA ALA A 15 4.78 -20.25 6.10
C ALA A 15 4.16 -18.93 6.57
N ALA A 16 3.61 -18.13 5.65
CA ALA A 16 2.98 -16.85 5.95
C ALA A 16 1.55 -16.97 6.49
N GLY A 17 0.90 -18.12 6.35
CA GLY A 17 -0.50 -18.32 6.74
C GLY A 17 -1.51 -17.56 5.86
N THR A 18 -1.10 -17.06 4.70
CA THR A 18 -1.93 -16.27 3.79
C THR A 18 -1.42 -16.37 2.35
N THR A 19 -2.31 -16.19 1.38
CA THR A 19 -1.96 -16.09 -0.04
C THR A 19 -1.82 -14.64 -0.51
N ILE A 20 -2.22 -13.67 0.32
CA ILE A 20 -2.16 -12.24 -0.01
C ILE A 20 -0.88 -11.67 0.57
N LYS A 21 0.05 -11.24 -0.29
CA LYS A 21 1.39 -10.76 0.10
C LYS A 21 1.31 -9.63 1.11
N ALA A 22 0.39 -8.70 0.91
CA ALA A 22 0.18 -7.55 1.79
C ALA A 22 -0.16 -7.94 3.25
N LEU A 23 -0.75 -9.14 3.45
CA LEU A 23 -1.17 -9.66 4.74
C LEU A 23 -0.10 -10.47 5.47
N VAL A 24 1.08 -10.67 4.86
CA VAL A 24 2.18 -11.39 5.52
C VAL A 24 2.54 -10.64 6.81
N SER A 25 2.44 -11.33 7.94
CA SER A 25 2.77 -10.74 9.25
C SER A 25 4.28 -10.83 9.49
N MET A 26 4.86 -9.72 9.94
CA MET A 26 6.25 -9.63 10.35
C MET A 26 6.32 -8.79 11.62
N GLY A 27 6.73 -9.40 12.73
CA GLY A 27 6.87 -8.71 14.02
C GLY A 27 5.58 -8.10 14.57
N GLY A 28 4.42 -8.73 14.34
CA GLY A 28 3.11 -8.30 14.83
C GLY A 28 2.30 -7.44 13.85
N ASP A 29 2.96 -6.79 12.91
CA ASP A 29 2.34 -5.94 11.88
C ASP A 29 2.33 -6.66 10.52
N THR A 30 1.33 -6.40 9.68
CA THR A 30 1.37 -6.86 8.29
C THR A 30 2.34 -6.02 7.46
N LEU A 31 2.74 -6.53 6.28
CA LEU A 31 3.54 -5.74 5.34
C LEU A 31 2.84 -4.43 4.94
N LEU A 32 1.51 -4.47 4.77
CA LEU A 32 0.73 -3.28 4.50
C LEU A 32 0.78 -2.27 5.66
N ASP A 33 0.57 -2.72 6.89
CA ASP A 33 0.61 -1.86 8.09
C ASP A 33 1.94 -1.12 8.19
N ARG A 34 3.05 -1.83 7.96
CA ARG A 34 4.41 -1.28 8.02
C ARG A 34 4.60 -0.16 7.00
N VAL A 35 4.16 -0.37 5.76
CA VAL A 35 4.26 0.63 4.71
C VAL A 35 3.40 1.84 5.02
N LEU A 36 2.14 1.63 5.44
CA LEU A 36 1.25 2.73 5.79
C LEU A 36 1.79 3.55 6.96
N LYS A 37 2.30 2.88 8.00
CA LYS A 37 2.97 3.51 9.14
C LYS A 37 4.14 4.38 8.69
N ALA A 38 5.02 3.87 7.84
CA ALA A 38 6.15 4.64 7.31
C ALA A 38 5.68 5.88 6.52
N LEU A 39 4.63 5.74 5.69
CA LEU A 39 4.05 6.87 4.95
C LEU A 39 3.49 7.94 5.90
N TRP A 40 2.80 7.54 6.97
CA TRP A 40 2.26 8.47 7.96
C TRP A 40 3.36 9.13 8.82
N GLU A 41 4.33 8.35 9.29
CA GLU A 41 5.48 8.82 10.08
C GLU A 41 6.34 9.83 9.33
N SER A 42 6.36 9.79 7.99
CA SER A 42 7.05 10.80 7.18
C SER A 42 6.54 12.23 7.44
N GLY A 43 5.24 12.39 7.76
CA GLY A 43 4.57 13.69 7.85
C GLY A 43 4.45 14.45 6.51
N ARG A 44 4.95 13.89 5.40
CA ARG A 44 4.94 14.51 4.06
C ARG A 44 3.71 14.15 3.24
N VAL A 45 3.09 13.00 3.52
CA VAL A 45 1.90 12.53 2.81
C VAL A 45 0.66 13.21 3.42
N GLN A 46 0.32 14.40 2.90
CA GLN A 46 -0.83 15.20 3.37
C GLN A 46 -2.15 14.85 2.65
N GLY A 47 -2.07 14.15 1.52
CA GLY A 47 -3.23 13.72 0.72
C GLY A 47 -3.82 12.39 1.18
N PRO A 48 -4.94 11.96 0.57
CA PRO A 48 -5.54 10.66 0.85
C PRO A 48 -4.57 9.53 0.51
N VAL A 49 -4.43 8.59 1.43
CA VAL A 49 -3.70 7.35 1.17
C VAL A 49 -4.67 6.35 0.55
N VAL A 50 -4.45 6.02 -0.72
CA VAL A 50 -5.24 5.02 -1.44
C VAL A 50 -4.50 3.69 -1.43
N VAL A 51 -5.17 2.62 -0.99
CA VAL A 51 -4.68 1.24 -1.07
C VAL A 51 -5.46 0.54 -2.17
N VAL A 52 -4.77 -0.10 -3.11
CA VAL A 52 -5.40 -0.88 -4.19
C VAL A 52 -5.12 -2.36 -3.98
N GLY A 53 -6.14 -3.14 -3.66
CA GLY A 53 -5.98 -4.54 -3.28
C GLY A 53 -7.31 -5.28 -3.08
N PRO A 54 -7.27 -6.56 -2.69
CA PRO A 54 -8.48 -7.35 -2.43
C PRO A 54 -9.21 -6.86 -1.17
N VAL A 55 -10.51 -7.13 -1.05
CA VAL A 55 -11.33 -6.75 0.12
C VAL A 55 -10.75 -7.21 1.46
N ALA A 56 -10.01 -8.32 1.48
CA ALA A 56 -9.35 -8.84 2.67
C ALA A 56 -8.29 -7.89 3.26
N VAL A 57 -7.82 -6.87 2.52
CA VAL A 57 -6.92 -5.83 3.07
C VAL A 57 -7.66 -4.65 3.71
N ALA A 58 -9.00 -4.60 3.65
CA ALA A 58 -9.81 -3.48 4.14
C ALA A 58 -9.65 -3.24 5.65
N GLU A 59 -9.45 -4.30 6.42
CA GLU A 59 -9.38 -4.21 7.89
C GLU A 59 -8.03 -3.68 8.41
N LEU A 60 -7.03 -3.53 7.54
CA LEU A 60 -5.62 -3.29 7.89
C LEU A 60 -5.11 -1.91 7.45
N GLY A 61 -6.03 -1.00 7.13
CA GLY A 61 -5.71 0.29 6.55
C GLY A 61 -6.43 1.44 7.24
N SER A 62 -6.32 1.56 8.56
CA SER A 62 -6.98 2.64 9.30
C SER A 62 -6.61 4.00 8.70
N GLY A 63 -7.58 4.72 8.14
CA GLY A 63 -7.36 6.04 7.52
C GLY A 63 -6.92 6.01 6.05
N ALA A 64 -6.82 4.84 5.41
CA ALA A 64 -6.62 4.71 3.98
C ALA A 64 -7.93 4.35 3.25
N THR A 65 -8.10 4.85 2.02
CA THR A 65 -9.20 4.46 1.15
C THR A 65 -8.84 3.18 0.42
N LEU A 66 -9.60 2.11 0.62
CA LEU A 66 -9.47 0.89 -0.17
C LEU A 66 -10.15 1.05 -1.53
N VAL A 67 -9.45 0.60 -2.56
CA VAL A 67 -9.94 0.45 -3.93
C VAL A 67 -9.74 -1.00 -4.34
N GLU A 68 -10.78 -1.60 -4.90
CA GLU A 68 -10.71 -2.98 -5.37
C GLU A 68 -9.72 -3.11 -6.54
N GLU A 69 -8.85 -4.11 -6.46
CA GLU A 69 -7.88 -4.41 -7.50
C GLU A 69 -8.53 -4.81 -8.84
N GLY A 70 -7.86 -4.45 -9.93
CA GLY A 70 -8.08 -5.01 -11.25
C GLY A 70 -7.19 -6.23 -11.51
N GLU A 71 -7.12 -6.63 -12.78
CA GLU A 71 -6.44 -7.85 -13.21
C GLU A 71 -4.91 -7.68 -13.29
N THR A 72 -4.43 -6.43 -13.41
CA THR A 72 -3.02 -6.15 -13.64
C THR A 72 -2.50 -5.00 -12.77
N GLY A 73 -1.18 -4.99 -12.55
CA GLY A 73 -0.50 -3.90 -11.84
C GLY A 73 -0.77 -2.51 -12.43
N PRO A 74 -0.63 -2.31 -13.76
CA PRO A 74 -0.99 -1.05 -14.39
C PRO A 74 -2.44 -0.61 -14.19
N GLN A 75 -3.40 -1.54 -14.27
CA GLN A 75 -4.80 -1.24 -13.96
C GLN A 75 -4.96 -0.78 -12.51
N ASN A 76 -4.28 -1.41 -11.56
CA ASN A 76 -4.31 -1.00 -10.16
C ASN A 76 -3.80 0.42 -9.96
N MET A 77 -2.72 0.79 -10.66
CA MET A 77 -2.18 2.14 -10.59
C MET A 77 -3.18 3.17 -11.11
N VAL A 78 -3.79 2.92 -12.27
CA VAL A 78 -4.79 3.82 -12.85
C VAL A 78 -6.02 3.95 -11.95
N ARG A 79 -6.54 2.82 -11.45
CA ARG A 79 -7.72 2.81 -10.57
C ARG A 79 -7.49 3.63 -9.31
N GLY A 80 -6.35 3.47 -8.65
CA GLY A 80 -6.10 4.25 -7.44
C GLY A 80 -5.91 5.74 -7.73
N LEU A 81 -5.23 6.13 -8.83
CA LEU A 81 -5.12 7.53 -9.23
C LEU A 81 -6.47 8.18 -9.58
N GLN A 82 -7.38 7.43 -10.20
CA GLN A 82 -8.72 7.91 -10.56
C GLN A 82 -9.62 8.22 -9.35
N THR A 83 -9.29 7.71 -8.16
CA THR A 83 -10.02 8.04 -6.93
C THR A 83 -9.65 9.40 -6.34
N LEU A 84 -8.55 10.01 -6.80
CA LEU A 84 -8.13 11.32 -6.36
C LEU A 84 -9.03 12.40 -6.97
N SER A 85 -9.33 13.45 -6.20
CA SER A 85 -10.08 14.60 -6.71
C SER A 85 -9.34 15.31 -7.85
N PRO A 86 -10.03 16.07 -8.72
CA PRO A 86 -9.39 16.79 -9.83
C PRO A 86 -8.25 17.74 -9.39
N THR A 87 -8.32 18.29 -8.18
CA THR A 87 -7.25 19.13 -7.62
C THR A 87 -6.05 18.27 -7.23
N GLN A 88 -6.27 17.09 -6.63
CA GLN A 88 -5.21 16.15 -6.24
C GLN A 88 -4.52 15.52 -7.45
N GLN A 89 -5.25 15.29 -8.56
CA GLN A 89 -4.69 14.73 -9.80
C GLN A 89 -3.70 15.67 -10.51
N LYS A 90 -3.70 16.98 -10.19
CA LYS A 90 -2.78 17.96 -10.77
C LYS A 90 -1.43 18.06 -10.02
N GLY A 91 -1.30 17.36 -8.89
CA GLY A 91 -0.10 17.35 -8.06
C GLY A 91 0.80 16.14 -8.30
N TRP A 92 1.74 15.94 -7.38
CA TRP A 92 2.56 14.74 -7.33
C TRP A 92 1.84 13.61 -6.60
N ALA A 93 1.99 12.39 -7.10
CA ALA A 93 1.52 11.18 -6.44
C ALA A 93 2.71 10.28 -6.08
N LEU A 94 2.80 9.88 -4.82
CA LEU A 94 3.73 8.85 -4.40
C LEU A 94 3.12 7.47 -4.66
N LEU A 95 3.77 6.68 -5.51
CA LEU A 95 3.47 5.27 -5.71
C LEU A 95 4.36 4.43 -4.80
N CYS A 96 3.76 3.56 -4.00
CA CYS A 96 4.48 2.66 -3.11
C CYS A 96 3.97 1.22 -3.28
N THR A 97 4.88 0.25 -3.21
CA THR A 97 4.52 -1.17 -3.18
C THR A 97 4.40 -1.63 -1.72
N CYS A 98 3.53 -2.60 -1.44
CA CYS A 98 3.38 -3.13 -0.08
C CYS A 98 4.55 -4.01 0.39
N ASP A 99 5.48 -4.39 -0.49
CA ASP A 99 6.55 -5.35 -0.21
C ASP A 99 7.89 -4.70 0.21
N LEU A 100 7.81 -3.55 0.88
CA LEU A 100 8.94 -2.83 1.45
C LEU A 100 8.92 -2.92 2.99
N PRO A 101 9.21 -4.11 3.59
CA PRO A 101 9.09 -4.35 5.03
C PRO A 101 9.97 -3.45 5.92
N LEU A 102 11.01 -2.87 5.33
CA LEU A 102 12.00 -2.03 6.00
C LEU A 102 11.84 -0.54 5.66
N LEU A 103 10.76 -0.15 4.97
CA LEU A 103 10.48 1.25 4.68
C LEU A 103 10.30 2.01 6.00
N SER A 104 10.96 3.16 6.11
CA SER A 104 10.84 4.07 7.25
C SER A 104 10.32 5.44 6.81
N GLY A 105 9.76 6.23 7.73
CA GLY A 105 9.39 7.63 7.44
C GLY A 105 10.59 8.47 6.97
N GLU A 106 11.79 8.19 7.49
CA GLU A 106 13.04 8.82 7.02
C GLU A 106 13.35 8.49 5.56
N SER A 107 13.16 7.23 5.14
CA SER A 107 13.35 6.83 3.73
C SER A 107 12.37 7.56 2.80
N VAL A 108 11.14 7.77 3.26
CA VAL A 108 10.12 8.53 2.51
C VAL A 108 10.51 10.00 2.43
N ASN A 109 10.98 10.60 3.52
CA ASN A 109 11.44 11.98 3.53
C ASN A 109 12.62 12.19 2.59
N TRP A 110 13.62 11.31 2.65
CA TRP A 110 14.79 11.35 1.77
C TRP A 110 14.43 11.30 0.28
N LEU A 111 13.36 10.57 -0.10
CA LEU A 111 12.90 10.51 -1.48
C LEU A 111 12.17 11.80 -1.93
N LEU A 112 11.54 12.51 -1.00
CA LEU A 112 10.68 13.67 -1.29
C LEU A 112 11.40 15.02 -1.14
N ASP A 113 12.61 15.03 -0.57
CA ASP A 113 13.50 16.18 -0.40
C ASP A 113 14.60 16.21 -1.48
#